data_AF-A0A7S3BZT9-F1
#
_entry.id   AF-A0A7S3BZT9-F1
#
_cell.length_a   1.000
_cell.length_b   1.000
_cell.length_c   1.000
_cell.angle_alpha   90.00
_cell.angle_beta   90.00
_cell.angle_gamma   90.00
#
_symmetry.space_group_name_H-M   'P 1'
#
loop_
_entity.id
_entity.type
_entity.pdbx_description
1 polymer ?
#
loop_
_entity_poly.entity_id
_entity_poly.type
_entity_poly.pdbx_seq_one_letter_code
_entity_poly.pdbx_strand_id
1 'polypeptide(L)'
;AFAKAEVLLLCGKPSLVHIVLNIVRSTITALRKWPRALLRALYPLWSPLFTLISDSHDPLVAQAIGVVSLAAEELRSELSTVVLRDAIPPLQRILRQHSTPPPSSLGVVRTGAGSLQPRSRSQDLLLAALHALAALCTVPRLMAPLVPQLFVATIPLLSSRQPDRVQTAALALAFRLADLNRDCAWLNLISALPPPERFPCPPPTALTLLPPSAPLGVRNGVARQDVLRSSGAGRNPATVGLPTCPIPASELIANARRVLDFVAEQDVGCVKP
;
A
#
# COMPACT_ATOMS: atom_id res chain seq x y z
N ALA A 1 -9.05 -6.51 -31.56
CA ALA A 1 -8.68 -5.11 -31.19
C ALA A 1 -7.61 -5.07 -30.10
N PHE A 2 -7.78 -5.78 -28.98
CA PHE A 2 -6.89 -5.70 -27.82
C PHE A 2 -5.45 -6.19 -28.02
N ALA A 3 -5.20 -7.19 -28.88
CA ALA A 3 -3.83 -7.61 -29.22
C ALA A 3 -2.98 -6.49 -29.86
N LYS A 4 -3.62 -5.55 -30.60
CA LYS A 4 -2.92 -4.37 -31.14
C LYS A 4 -2.63 -3.33 -30.05
N ALA A 5 -3.47 -3.24 -29.03
CA ALA A 5 -3.28 -2.30 -27.92
C ALA A 5 -2.10 -2.70 -27.03
N GLU A 6 -1.86 -4.00 -26.82
CA GLU A 6 -0.67 -4.50 -26.12
C GLU A 6 0.63 -4.04 -26.79
N VAL A 7 0.75 -4.26 -28.11
CA VAL A 7 1.91 -3.81 -28.89
C VAL A 7 2.08 -2.29 -28.81
N LEU A 8 0.99 -1.52 -28.88
CA LEU A 8 1.03 -0.07 -28.81
C LEU A 8 1.41 0.47 -27.43
N LEU A 9 1.02 -0.21 -26.35
CA LEU A 9 1.46 0.12 -24.98
C LEU A 9 2.97 -0.10 -24.83
N LEU A 10 3.51 -1.12 -25.50
CA LEU A 10 4.94 -1.47 -25.45
C LEU A 10 5.80 -0.76 -26.51
N CYS A 11 5.20 -0.08 -27.49
CA CYS A 11 5.92 0.66 -28.55
C CYS A 11 6.73 1.86 -28.03
N GLY A 12 6.59 2.24 -26.76
CA GLY A 12 7.40 3.30 -26.11
C GLY A 12 7.14 4.73 -26.61
N LYS A 13 6.18 4.94 -27.53
CA LYS A 13 5.80 6.29 -27.99
C LYS A 13 4.77 6.90 -27.04
N PRO A 14 5.11 7.93 -26.25
CA PRO A 14 4.26 8.40 -25.16
C PRO A 14 2.89 8.91 -25.64
N SER A 15 2.83 9.58 -26.79
CA SER A 15 1.57 10.06 -27.37
C SER A 15 0.60 8.93 -27.72
N LEU A 16 1.12 7.80 -28.23
CA LEU A 16 0.28 6.64 -28.57
C LEU A 16 -0.20 5.94 -27.29
N VAL A 17 0.70 5.75 -26.31
CA VAL A 17 0.35 5.17 -25.02
C VAL A 17 -0.75 5.98 -24.33
N HIS A 18 -0.64 7.32 -24.33
CA HIS A 18 -1.66 8.22 -23.78
C HIS A 18 -3.04 8.02 -24.44
N ILE A 19 -3.08 7.95 -25.79
CA ILE A 19 -4.32 7.72 -26.54
C ILE A 19 -4.92 6.35 -26.19
N VAL A 20 -4.09 5.31 -26.14
CA VAL A 20 -4.54 3.96 -25.78
C VAL A 20 -5.12 3.94 -24.36
N LEU A 21 -4.45 4.55 -23.38
CA LEU A 21 -4.96 4.64 -22.01
C LEU A 21 -6.30 5.37 -21.93
N ASN A 22 -6.50 6.44 -22.70
CA ASN A 22 -7.79 7.15 -22.78
C ASN A 22 -8.90 6.30 -23.42
N ILE A 23 -8.58 5.56 -24.48
CA ILE A 23 -9.53 4.62 -25.11
C ILE A 23 -9.90 3.51 -24.12
N VAL A 24 -8.92 2.93 -23.44
CA VAL A 24 -9.15 1.88 -22.43
C VAL A 24 -10.02 2.43 -21.31
N ARG A 25 -9.73 3.62 -20.78
CA ARG A 25 -10.54 4.29 -19.76
C ARG A 25 -12.00 4.47 -20.23
N SER A 26 -12.21 4.96 -21.45
CA SER A 26 -13.55 5.15 -22.02
C SER A 26 -14.27 3.81 -22.26
N THR A 27 -13.52 2.76 -22.57
CA THR A 27 -14.06 1.41 -22.75
C THR A 27 -14.50 0.82 -21.41
N ILE A 28 -13.72 1.03 -20.34
CA ILE A 28 -14.08 0.60 -18.98
C ILE A 28 -15.42 1.24 -18.57
N THR A 29 -15.56 2.56 -18.74
CA THR A 29 -16.80 3.27 -18.37
C THR A 29 -17.99 2.85 -19.23
N ALA A 30 -17.79 2.60 -20.53
CA ALA A 30 -18.85 2.11 -21.42
C ALA A 30 -19.31 0.68 -21.06
N LEU A 31 -18.38 -0.17 -20.63
CA LEU A 31 -18.65 -1.58 -20.31
C LEU A 31 -18.99 -1.85 -18.84
N ARG A 32 -19.13 -0.83 -17.99
CA ARG A 32 -19.43 -0.99 -16.55
C ARG A 32 -20.66 -1.86 -16.24
N LYS A 33 -21.66 -1.88 -17.14
CA LYS A 33 -22.87 -2.70 -16.99
C LYS A 33 -22.64 -4.19 -17.28
N TRP A 34 -21.50 -4.55 -17.87
CA TRP A 34 -21.16 -5.91 -18.30
C TRP A 34 -19.76 -6.32 -17.79
N PRO A 35 -19.58 -6.53 -16.47
CA PRO A 35 -18.27 -6.75 -15.86
C PRO A 35 -17.54 -7.98 -16.44
N ARG A 36 -18.26 -9.03 -16.86
CA ARG A 36 -17.66 -10.20 -17.54
C ARG A 36 -17.07 -9.87 -18.90
N ALA A 37 -17.74 -9.01 -19.69
CA ALA A 37 -17.24 -8.56 -20.97
C ALA A 37 -16.02 -7.63 -20.78
N LEU A 38 -16.11 -6.75 -19.77
CA LEU A 38 -15.01 -5.89 -19.35
C LEU A 38 -13.77 -6.70 -18.94
N LEU A 39 -13.94 -7.72 -18.11
CA LEU A 39 -12.84 -8.58 -17.66
C LEU A 39 -12.13 -9.24 -18.84
N ARG A 40 -12.89 -9.81 -19.79
CA ARG A 40 -12.34 -10.42 -21.01
C ARG A 40 -11.58 -9.42 -21.87
N ALA A 41 -12.07 -8.19 -21.97
CA ALA A 41 -11.43 -7.11 -22.72
C ALA A 41 -10.11 -6.65 -22.06
N LEU A 42 -10.08 -6.57 -20.72
CA LEU A 42 -8.92 -6.11 -19.95
C LEU A 42 -7.85 -7.19 -19.73
N TYR A 43 -8.22 -8.48 -19.78
CA TYR A 43 -7.29 -9.58 -19.51
C TYR A 43 -5.93 -9.48 -20.25
N PRO A 44 -5.88 -9.26 -21.57
CA PRO A 44 -4.61 -9.09 -22.28
C PRO A 44 -3.87 -7.77 -21.96
N LEU A 45 -4.55 -6.79 -21.36
CA LEU A 45 -3.98 -5.48 -21.06
C LEU A 45 -3.32 -5.41 -19.68
N TRP A 46 -3.59 -6.35 -18.77
CA TRP A 46 -3.05 -6.30 -17.41
C TRP A 46 -1.52 -6.34 -17.39
N SER A 47 -0.92 -7.31 -18.09
CA SER A 47 0.53 -7.46 -18.17
C SER A 47 1.22 -6.17 -18.66
N PRO A 48 0.89 -5.62 -19.85
CA PRO A 48 1.54 -4.40 -20.32
C PRO A 48 1.25 -3.17 -19.43
N LEU A 49 0.08 -3.09 -18.78
CA LEU A 49 -0.19 -2.03 -17.80
C LEU A 49 0.75 -2.15 -16.59
N PHE A 50 0.96 -3.34 -16.03
CA PHE A 50 1.84 -3.53 -14.88
C PHE A 50 3.32 -3.36 -15.22
N THR A 51 3.73 -3.73 -16.45
CA THR A 51 5.06 -3.40 -16.97
C THR A 51 5.25 -1.89 -17.05
N LEU A 52 4.29 -1.18 -17.66
CA LEU A 52 4.32 0.28 -17.75
C LEU A 52 4.37 0.95 -16.37
N ILE A 53 3.64 0.44 -15.38
CA ILE A 53 3.66 0.98 -14.01
C ILE A 53 4.99 0.68 -13.31
N SER A 54 5.62 -0.45 -13.62
CA SER A 54 6.93 -0.81 -13.04
C SER A 54 8.04 0.10 -13.54
N ASP A 55 7.96 0.57 -14.79
CA ASP A 55 8.93 1.48 -15.40
C ASP A 55 8.69 2.93 -14.91
N SER A 56 9.21 3.22 -13.71
CA SER A 56 8.77 4.28 -12.78
C SER A 56 9.07 5.74 -13.21
N HIS A 57 9.43 6.00 -14.48
CA HIS A 57 9.95 7.30 -14.92
C HIS A 57 9.03 8.08 -15.88
N ASP A 58 7.93 7.49 -16.33
CA ASP A 58 7.05 8.10 -17.34
C ASP A 58 5.89 8.88 -16.67
N PRO A 59 5.58 10.13 -17.08
CA PRO A 59 4.33 10.81 -16.68
C PRO A 59 3.06 9.99 -16.96
N LEU A 60 3.11 9.02 -17.87
CA LEU A 60 2.01 8.14 -18.20
C LEU A 60 1.71 7.09 -17.12
N VAL A 61 2.64 6.86 -16.17
CA VAL A 61 2.43 5.89 -15.09
C VAL A 61 1.21 6.25 -14.25
N ALA A 62 1.04 7.53 -13.87
CA ALA A 62 -0.11 7.97 -13.07
C ALA A 62 -1.44 7.70 -13.80
N GLN A 63 -1.47 7.86 -15.13
CA GLN A 63 -2.64 7.58 -15.95
C GLN A 63 -2.90 6.06 -16.04
N ALA A 64 -1.86 5.25 -16.19
CA ALA A 64 -1.98 3.79 -16.19
C ALA A 64 -2.51 3.27 -14.85
N ILE A 65 -2.01 3.80 -13.73
CA ILE A 65 -2.53 3.49 -12.39
C ILE A 65 -4.00 3.93 -12.27
N GLY A 66 -4.36 5.09 -12.81
CA GLY A 66 -5.75 5.54 -12.86
C GLY A 66 -6.67 4.58 -13.62
N VAL A 67 -6.18 3.98 -14.71
CA VAL A 67 -6.90 2.93 -15.45
C VAL A 67 -7.06 1.67 -14.59
N VAL A 68 -6.02 1.24 -13.88
CA VAL A 68 -6.09 0.09 -12.96
C VAL A 68 -7.08 0.35 -11.82
N SER A 69 -7.04 1.54 -11.21
CA SER A 69 -7.98 1.95 -10.16
C SER A 69 -9.42 1.87 -10.64
N LEU A 70 -9.72 2.49 -11.79
CA LEU A 70 -11.06 2.49 -12.37
C LEU A 70 -11.51 1.06 -12.70
N ALA A 71 -10.64 0.26 -13.31
CA ALA A 71 -10.97 -1.12 -13.62
C ALA A 71 -11.25 -1.95 -12.34
N ALA A 72 -10.51 -1.70 -11.26
CA ALA A 72 -10.75 -2.37 -9.98
C ALA A 72 -12.09 -1.98 -9.34
N GLU A 73 -12.46 -0.70 -9.40
CA GLU A 73 -13.75 -0.20 -8.90
C GLU A 73 -14.96 -0.81 -9.64
N GLU A 74 -14.82 -0.99 -10.96
CA GLU A 74 -15.88 -1.52 -11.81
C GLU A 74 -15.95 -3.05 -11.78
N LEU A 75 -14.82 -3.76 -11.68
CA LEU A 75 -14.78 -5.22 -11.65
C LEU A 75 -15.05 -5.80 -10.25
N ARG A 76 -14.64 -5.11 -9.18
CA ARG A 76 -14.82 -5.54 -7.77
C ARG A 76 -14.47 -7.02 -7.59
N SER A 77 -15.45 -7.86 -7.22
CA SER A 77 -15.30 -9.29 -6.96
C SER A 77 -14.92 -10.14 -8.17
N GLU A 78 -15.02 -9.61 -9.39
CA GLU A 78 -14.64 -10.32 -10.62
C GLU A 78 -13.12 -10.25 -10.89
N LEU A 79 -12.37 -9.45 -10.12
CA LEU A 79 -10.91 -9.43 -10.21
C LEU A 79 -10.30 -10.76 -9.76
N SER A 80 -9.38 -11.28 -10.56
CA SER A 80 -8.67 -12.52 -10.24
C SER A 80 -7.53 -12.27 -9.24
N THR A 81 -7.18 -13.33 -8.50
CA THR A 81 -6.05 -13.34 -7.56
C THR A 81 -4.72 -13.03 -8.25
N VAL A 82 -4.57 -13.47 -9.49
CA VAL A 82 -3.39 -13.24 -10.33
C VAL A 82 -3.23 -11.76 -10.62
N VAL A 83 -4.30 -11.08 -11.04
CA VAL A 83 -4.26 -9.64 -11.36
C VAL A 83 -3.87 -8.83 -10.12
N LEU A 84 -4.41 -9.15 -8.94
CA LEU A 84 -4.04 -8.46 -7.70
C LEU A 84 -2.57 -8.71 -7.30
N ARG A 85 -2.13 -9.97 -7.39
CA ARG A 85 -0.74 -10.36 -7.07
C ARG A 85 0.26 -9.59 -7.93
N ASP A 86 -0.09 -9.34 -9.18
CA ASP A 86 0.79 -8.67 -10.14
C ASP A 86 0.68 -7.13 -10.03
N ALA A 87 -0.50 -6.60 -9.66
CA ALA A 87 -0.74 -5.15 -9.50
C ALA A 87 -0.10 -4.55 -8.24
N ILE A 88 -0.08 -5.29 -7.12
CA ILE A 88 0.27 -4.73 -5.81
C ILE A 88 1.77 -4.41 -5.67
N PRO A 89 2.72 -5.27 -6.07
CA PRO A 89 4.15 -4.99 -5.94
C PRO A 89 4.61 -3.66 -6.57
N PRO A 90 4.23 -3.30 -7.81
CA PRO A 90 4.65 -2.01 -8.38
C PRO A 90 4.02 -0.82 -7.66
N LEU A 91 2.76 -0.91 -7.21
CA LEU A 91 2.12 0.15 -6.44
C LEU A 91 2.80 0.35 -5.07
N GLN A 92 3.14 -0.74 -4.38
CA GLN A 92 3.91 -0.68 -3.13
C GLN A 92 5.29 -0.07 -3.32
N ARG A 93 5.96 -0.38 -4.43
CA ARG A 93 7.26 0.20 -4.78
C ARG A 93 7.15 1.71 -4.91
N ILE A 94 6.13 2.21 -5.62
CA ILE A 94 5.85 3.64 -5.79
C ILE A 94 5.61 4.30 -4.43
N LEU A 95 4.76 3.70 -3.58
CA LEU A 95 4.54 4.24 -2.22
C LEU A 95 5.86 4.36 -1.47
N ARG A 96 6.67 3.31 -1.40
CA ARG A 96 7.94 3.32 -0.67
C ARG A 96 8.91 4.35 -1.22
N GLN A 97 9.07 4.43 -2.55
CA GLN A 97 9.99 5.35 -3.21
C GLN A 97 9.62 6.82 -2.98
N HIS A 98 8.32 7.13 -2.94
CA HIS A 98 7.82 8.50 -2.82
C HIS A 98 7.31 8.85 -1.41
N SER A 99 7.36 7.91 -0.46
CA SER A 99 6.89 8.12 0.92
C SER A 99 7.82 8.93 1.79
N THR A 100 9.11 9.02 1.44
CA THR A 100 10.07 9.76 2.24
C THR A 100 9.70 11.24 2.20
N PRO A 101 9.33 11.86 3.34
CA PRO A 101 9.04 13.28 3.36
C PRO A 101 10.28 14.04 2.88
N PRO A 102 10.12 15.12 2.12
CA PRO A 102 11.27 15.90 1.68
C PRO A 102 12.11 16.30 2.90
N PRO A 103 13.45 16.25 2.81
CA PRO A 103 14.28 16.78 3.88
C PRO A 103 13.81 18.20 4.14
N SER A 104 13.44 18.48 5.39
CA SER A 104 13.04 19.80 5.83
C SER A 104 14.25 20.72 5.65
N SER A 105 14.45 21.24 4.44
CA SER A 105 15.46 22.24 4.17
C SER A 105 14.97 23.53 4.81
N LEU A 106 15.31 23.69 6.08
CA LEU A 106 15.60 24.98 6.68
C LEU A 106 16.34 25.85 5.65
N GLY A 107 15.68 26.89 5.13
CA GLY A 107 16.36 28.10 4.70
C GLY A 107 16.98 28.18 3.31
N VAL A 108 16.71 27.30 2.34
CA VAL A 108 17.15 27.59 0.96
C VAL A 108 16.04 28.31 0.20
N VAL A 109 16.00 29.63 0.38
CA VAL A 109 15.37 30.57 -0.56
C VAL A 109 16.06 30.36 -1.91
N ARG A 110 15.45 29.56 -2.80
CA ARG A 110 15.87 29.48 -4.20
C ARG A 110 15.41 30.75 -4.93
N THR A 111 16.14 31.84 -4.72
CA THR A 111 16.18 32.98 -5.65
C THR A 111 16.93 32.53 -6.90
N GLY A 112 16.20 31.94 -7.84
CA GLY A 112 16.75 31.48 -9.11
C GLY A 112 15.64 30.86 -9.94
N ALA A 113 15.08 31.64 -10.85
CA ALA A 113 14.04 31.24 -11.78
C ALA A 113 14.57 30.11 -12.70
N GLY A 114 14.28 28.87 -12.34
CA GLY A 114 14.62 27.71 -13.17
C GLY A 114 14.41 26.40 -12.43
N SER A 115 13.37 25.66 -12.80
CA SER A 115 12.99 24.32 -12.31
C SER A 115 12.13 24.29 -11.03
N LEU A 116 10.85 24.65 -11.19
CA LEU A 116 9.77 24.43 -10.21
C LEU A 116 8.95 23.14 -10.49
N GLN A 117 9.25 22.35 -11.52
CA GLN A 117 8.34 21.29 -12.00
C GLN A 117 8.53 19.83 -11.51
N PRO A 118 9.59 19.38 -10.80
CA PRO A 118 9.70 17.96 -10.45
C PRO A 118 8.77 17.50 -9.31
N ARG A 119 8.24 18.42 -8.49
CA ARG A 119 7.49 18.09 -7.26
C ARG A 119 6.02 17.71 -7.48
N SER A 120 5.34 18.31 -8.46
CA SER A 120 3.93 17.99 -8.74
C SER A 120 3.77 16.55 -9.24
N ARG A 121 4.70 16.09 -10.08
CA ARG A 121 4.58 14.79 -10.75
C ARG A 121 4.69 13.61 -9.78
N SER A 122 5.57 13.69 -8.79
CA SER A 122 5.67 12.65 -7.75
C SER A 122 4.42 12.59 -6.87
N GLN A 123 3.75 13.72 -6.65
CA GLN A 123 2.53 13.77 -5.85
C GLN A 123 1.34 13.13 -6.60
N ASP A 124 1.16 13.45 -7.87
CA ASP A 124 0.07 12.87 -8.69
C ASP A 124 0.21 11.35 -8.82
N LEU A 125 1.45 10.88 -8.98
CA LEU A 125 1.77 9.46 -9.00
C LEU A 125 1.44 8.77 -7.67
N LEU A 126 1.84 9.38 -6.55
CA LEU A 126 1.56 8.85 -5.21
C LEU A 126 0.06 8.80 -4.92
N LEU A 127 -0.68 9.84 -5.30
CA LEU A 127 -2.15 9.89 -5.18
C LEU A 127 -2.81 8.81 -6.02
N ALA A 128 -2.38 8.64 -7.28
CA ALA A 128 -2.89 7.59 -8.14
C ALA A 128 -2.66 6.21 -7.51
N ALA A 129 -1.47 5.96 -6.97
CA ALA A 129 -1.15 4.68 -6.32
C ALA A 129 -2.00 4.43 -5.06
N LEU A 130 -2.21 5.44 -4.22
CA LEU A 130 -3.08 5.34 -3.05
C LEU A 130 -4.53 5.04 -3.42
N HIS A 131 -5.07 5.72 -4.43
CA HIS A 131 -6.44 5.47 -4.90
C HIS A 131 -6.58 4.07 -5.53
N ALA A 132 -5.60 3.65 -6.33
CA ALA A 132 -5.62 2.30 -6.90
C ALA A 132 -5.59 1.23 -5.79
N LEU A 133 -4.73 1.37 -4.78
CA LEU A 133 -4.71 0.44 -3.66
C LEU A 133 -6.03 0.45 -2.87
N ALA A 134 -6.63 1.62 -2.67
CA ALA A 134 -7.94 1.75 -2.03
C ALA A 134 -9.06 1.07 -2.83
N ALA A 135 -9.02 1.16 -4.17
CA ALA A 135 -9.94 0.46 -5.06
C ALA A 135 -9.76 -1.07 -5.00
N LEU A 136 -8.52 -1.56 -4.96
CA LEU A 136 -8.21 -2.99 -4.85
C LEU A 136 -8.67 -3.57 -3.50
N CYS A 137 -8.75 -2.76 -2.43
CA CYS A 137 -9.30 -3.16 -1.12
C CYS A 137 -10.78 -3.60 -1.18
N THR A 138 -11.50 -3.34 -2.28
CA THR A 138 -12.88 -3.84 -2.50
C THR A 138 -12.97 -5.36 -2.66
N VAL A 139 -11.85 -6.09 -2.68
CA VAL A 139 -11.79 -7.55 -2.76
C VAL A 139 -11.16 -8.15 -1.48
N PRO A 140 -11.91 -8.25 -0.37
CA PRO A 140 -11.35 -8.49 0.96
C PRO A 140 -10.51 -9.76 1.07
N ARG A 141 -11.01 -10.85 0.49
CA ARG A 141 -10.39 -12.19 0.58
C ARG A 141 -8.95 -12.20 0.06
N LEU A 142 -8.66 -11.35 -0.92
CA LEU A 142 -7.37 -11.32 -1.60
C LEU A 142 -6.43 -10.28 -1.00
N MET A 143 -6.98 -9.23 -0.43
CA MET A 143 -6.22 -8.14 0.18
C MET A 143 -5.82 -8.42 1.63
N ALA A 144 -6.63 -9.19 2.38
CA ALA A 144 -6.37 -9.55 3.78
C ALA A 144 -4.91 -10.00 4.09
N PRO A 145 -4.29 -10.93 3.33
CA PRO A 145 -2.90 -11.34 3.61
C PRO A 145 -1.85 -10.26 3.32
N LEU A 146 -2.21 -9.22 2.55
CA LEU A 146 -1.31 -8.14 2.14
C LEU A 146 -1.45 -6.89 3.01
N VAL A 147 -2.47 -6.84 3.87
CA VAL A 147 -2.72 -5.73 4.80
C VAL A 147 -1.48 -5.32 5.61
N PRO A 148 -0.70 -6.23 6.24
CA PRO A 148 0.47 -5.82 7.02
C PRO A 148 1.50 -5.05 6.17
N GLN A 149 1.79 -5.56 4.97
CA GLN A 149 2.79 -4.96 4.08
C GLN A 149 2.34 -3.61 3.55
N LEU A 150 1.03 -3.45 3.30
CA LEU A 150 0.43 -2.19 2.86
C LEU A 150 0.39 -1.16 3.98
N PHE A 151 0.10 -1.56 5.22
CA PHE A 151 0.19 -0.66 6.37
C PHE A 151 1.60 -0.11 6.56
N VAL A 152 2.62 -0.98 6.53
CA VAL A 152 4.03 -0.54 6.63
C VAL A 152 4.39 0.49 5.56
N ALA A 153 3.90 0.32 4.33
CA ALA A 153 4.12 1.29 3.26
C ALA A 153 3.30 2.59 3.41
N THR A 154 2.15 2.53 4.09
CA THR A 154 1.22 3.66 4.24
C THR A 154 1.56 4.53 5.45
N ILE A 155 2.14 3.96 6.52
CA ILE A 155 2.46 4.67 7.77
C ILE A 155 3.24 5.99 7.56
N PRO A 156 4.32 6.05 6.76
CA PRO A 156 5.05 7.31 6.57
C PRO A 156 4.21 8.40 5.87
N LEU A 157 3.16 7.99 5.15
CA LEU A 157 2.25 8.88 4.43
C LEU A 157 1.19 9.52 5.34
N LEU A 158 1.01 9.01 6.56
CA LEU A 158 0.11 9.58 7.57
C LEU A 158 0.70 10.81 8.27
N SER A 159 1.98 11.08 8.05
CA SER A 159 2.69 12.25 8.59
C SER A 159 2.10 13.57 8.07
N SER A 160 2.07 14.60 8.92
CA SER A 160 1.72 15.97 8.53
C SER A 160 2.72 16.65 7.62
N ARG A 161 3.91 16.06 7.47
CA ARG A 161 4.89 16.53 6.48
C ARG A 161 4.50 16.20 5.04
N GLN A 162 3.48 15.36 4.85
CA GLN A 162 2.94 15.06 3.52
C GLN A 162 1.96 16.14 3.08
N PRO A 163 1.80 16.38 1.77
CA PRO A 163 0.74 17.24 1.26
C PRO A 163 -0.65 16.75 1.72
N ASP A 164 -1.54 17.68 2.10
CA ASP A 164 -2.88 17.37 2.64
C ASP A 164 -3.66 16.34 1.81
N ARG A 165 -3.60 16.46 0.47
CA ARG A 165 -4.28 15.52 -0.44
C ARG A 165 -3.74 14.10 -0.30
N VAL A 166 -2.42 13.95 -0.17
CA VAL A 166 -1.75 12.65 -0.01
C VAL A 166 -2.09 12.07 1.35
N GLN A 167 -2.02 12.89 2.40
CA GLN A 167 -2.36 12.48 3.76
C GLN A 167 -3.83 12.02 3.85
N THR A 168 -4.75 12.76 3.23
CA THR A 168 -6.18 12.41 3.18
C THR A 168 -6.40 11.07 2.45
N ALA A 169 -5.73 10.87 1.30
CA ALA A 169 -5.81 9.61 0.56
C ALA A 169 -5.17 8.44 1.33
N ALA A 170 -4.07 8.68 2.05
CA ALA A 170 -3.40 7.69 2.89
C ALA A 170 -4.26 7.30 4.09
N LEU A 171 -4.94 8.26 4.73
CA LEU A 171 -5.93 8.00 5.77
C LEU A 171 -7.10 7.17 5.24
N ALA A 172 -7.66 7.53 4.08
CA ALA A 172 -8.73 6.77 3.45
C ALA A 172 -8.30 5.32 3.14
N LEU A 173 -7.07 5.11 2.68
CA LEU A 173 -6.50 3.77 2.49
C LEU A 173 -6.33 3.04 3.84
N ALA A 174 -5.80 3.71 4.86
CA ALA A 174 -5.60 3.12 6.19
C ALA A 174 -6.92 2.65 6.83
N PHE A 175 -8.00 3.43 6.72
CA PHE A 175 -9.33 3.01 7.17
C PHE A 175 -9.82 1.75 6.43
N ARG A 176 -9.68 1.71 5.10
CA ARG A 176 -10.05 0.51 4.31
C ARG A 176 -9.22 -0.71 4.69
N LEU A 177 -7.93 -0.54 4.97
CA LEU A 177 -7.07 -1.63 5.43
C LEU A 177 -7.46 -2.09 6.85
N ALA A 178 -7.89 -1.16 7.71
CA ALA A 178 -8.41 -1.48 9.04
C ALA A 178 -9.74 -2.26 8.98
N ASP A 179 -10.61 -1.93 8.03
CA ASP A 179 -11.84 -2.70 7.76
C ASP A 179 -11.54 -4.14 7.34
N LEU A 180 -10.43 -4.36 6.63
CA LEU A 180 -10.03 -5.69 6.17
C LEU A 180 -9.39 -6.55 7.27
N ASN A 181 -8.58 -5.96 8.13
CA ASN A 181 -7.94 -6.66 9.25
C ASN A 181 -7.59 -5.68 10.38
N ARG A 182 -8.49 -5.59 11.37
CA ARG A 182 -8.41 -4.69 12.53
C ARG A 182 -7.18 -4.96 13.40
N ASP A 183 -6.92 -6.22 13.71
CA ASP A 183 -5.80 -6.63 14.56
C ASP A 183 -4.47 -6.23 13.93
N CYS A 184 -4.34 -6.45 12.63
CA CYS A 184 -3.15 -6.06 11.89
C CYS A 184 -2.99 -4.55 11.84
N ALA A 185 -4.06 -3.79 11.60
CA ALA A 185 -4.04 -2.34 11.62
C ALA A 185 -3.58 -1.81 12.99
N TRP A 186 -4.19 -2.30 14.07
CA TRP A 186 -3.86 -1.93 15.44
C TRP A 186 -2.38 -2.22 15.74
N LEU A 187 -1.91 -3.45 15.46
CA LEU A 187 -0.51 -3.87 15.69
C LEU A 187 0.50 -3.04 14.91
N ASN A 188 0.21 -2.67 13.66
CA ASN A 188 1.13 -1.85 12.86
C ASN A 188 1.15 -0.39 13.33
N LEU A 189 -0.01 0.18 13.67
CA LEU A 189 -0.12 1.56 14.15
C LEU A 189 0.53 1.72 15.53
N ILE A 190 0.23 0.83 16.48
CA ILE A 190 0.83 0.87 17.83
C ILE A 190 2.35 0.69 17.78
N SER A 191 2.86 -0.14 16.87
CA SER A 191 4.30 -0.34 16.68
C SER A 191 4.99 0.89 16.09
N ALA A 192 4.27 1.68 15.29
CA ALA A 192 4.76 2.94 14.73
C ALA A 192 4.72 4.11 15.71
N LEU A 193 3.95 4.02 16.79
CA LEU A 193 3.86 5.03 17.83
C LEU A 193 5.06 4.97 18.80
N PRO A 194 5.52 6.14 19.30
CA PRO A 194 6.56 6.17 20.33
C PRO A 194 6.06 5.51 21.63
N PRO A 195 6.95 4.87 22.43
CA PRO A 195 6.57 4.14 23.65
C PRO A 195 5.56 4.80 24.60
N PRO A 196 5.67 6.10 24.94
CA PRO A 196 4.70 6.74 25.85
C PRO A 196 3.27 6.78 25.31
N GLU A 197 3.09 6.57 24.00
CA GLU A 197 1.81 6.71 23.32
C GLU A 197 1.23 5.40 22.82
N ARG A 198 1.85 4.27 23.18
CA ARG A 198 1.40 2.95 22.74
C ARG A 198 0.12 2.48 23.43
N PHE A 199 -0.23 3.01 24.60
CA PHE A 199 -1.31 2.45 25.43
C PHE A 199 -2.56 3.31 25.66
N PRO A 200 -3.05 4.14 24.72
CA PRO A 200 -4.30 4.87 24.96
C PRO A 200 -5.56 4.03 24.77
N CYS A 201 -5.52 2.93 24.00
CA CYS A 201 -6.70 2.12 23.68
C CYS A 201 -6.43 0.62 23.86
N PRO A 202 -7.39 -0.16 24.41
CA PRO A 202 -7.27 -1.60 24.51
C PRO A 202 -7.17 -2.25 23.12
N PRO A 203 -6.50 -3.41 23.00
CA PRO A 203 -6.48 -4.16 21.74
C PRO A 203 -7.91 -4.60 21.36
N PRO A 204 -8.19 -4.78 20.04
CA PRO A 204 -9.44 -5.36 19.59
C PRO A 204 -9.74 -6.69 20.29
N THR A 205 -11.03 -6.99 20.46
CA THR A 205 -11.52 -8.10 21.31
C THR A 205 -10.96 -9.46 20.89
N ALA A 206 -10.67 -9.63 19.59
CA ALA A 206 -10.09 -10.86 19.04
C ALA A 206 -8.68 -11.17 19.59
N LEU A 207 -7.88 -10.14 19.89
CA LEU A 207 -6.55 -10.30 20.49
C LEU A 207 -6.61 -10.54 22.00
N THR A 208 -7.73 -10.19 22.65
CA THR A 208 -7.93 -10.41 24.09
C THR A 208 -8.35 -11.85 24.41
N LEU A 209 -8.91 -12.56 23.43
CA LEU A 209 -9.32 -13.97 23.55
C LEU A 209 -8.20 -14.97 23.23
N LEU A 210 -6.99 -14.49 22.87
CA LEU A 210 -5.83 -15.37 22.82
C LEU A 210 -5.56 -15.89 24.23
N PRO A 211 -5.64 -17.22 24.46
CA PRO A 211 -5.31 -17.77 25.76
C PRO A 211 -3.89 -17.32 26.10
N PRO A 212 -3.64 -16.85 27.34
CA PRO A 212 -2.30 -16.47 27.75
C PRO A 212 -1.39 -17.64 27.44
N SER A 213 -0.43 -17.41 26.54
CA SER A 213 0.48 -18.44 26.04
C SER A 213 0.94 -19.27 27.22
N ALA A 214 0.50 -20.53 27.26
CA ALA A 214 0.95 -21.46 28.28
C ALA A 214 2.48 -21.41 28.30
N PRO A 215 3.12 -21.33 29.48
CA PRO A 215 4.56 -21.23 29.57
C PRO A 215 5.15 -22.36 28.73
N LEU A 216 5.98 -22.00 27.75
CA LEU A 216 6.79 -22.93 27.00
C LEU A 216 7.59 -23.72 28.04
N GLY A 217 7.09 -24.91 28.37
CA GLY A 217 7.77 -25.84 29.23
C GLY A 217 9.10 -26.14 28.58
N VAL A 218 10.15 -25.55 29.14
CA VAL A 218 11.55 -25.86 28.84
C VAL A 218 11.74 -27.32 29.20
N ARG A 219 11.46 -28.20 28.24
CA ARG A 219 11.73 -29.63 28.37
C ARG A 219 13.23 -29.79 28.08
N ASN A 220 14.02 -29.62 29.13
CA ASN A 220 15.43 -30.01 29.16
C ASN A 220 15.52 -31.51 28.86
N GLY A 221 15.87 -31.85 27.62
CA GLY A 221 16.23 -33.19 27.17
C GLY A 221 17.68 -33.17 26.72
N VAL A 222 18.53 -33.78 27.53
CA VAL A 222 20.00 -33.78 27.46
C VAL A 222 20.52 -34.72 26.37
N ALA A 223 21.62 -34.28 25.73
CA ALA A 223 22.69 -35.02 25.05
C ALA A 223 22.43 -35.80 23.75
N ARG A 224 23.01 -35.29 22.67
CA ARG A 224 24.09 -36.01 21.96
C ARG A 224 25.03 -35.03 21.26
N GLN A 225 26.23 -34.89 21.84
CA GLN A 225 27.43 -34.35 21.20
C GLN A 225 27.97 -35.37 20.22
N ASP A 226 28.25 -34.92 19.00
CA ASP A 226 29.52 -35.11 18.27
C ASP A 226 29.25 -35.04 16.76
N VAL A 227 29.73 -33.97 16.12
CA VAL A 227 30.62 -34.00 14.95
C VAL A 227 31.04 -32.56 14.64
N LEU A 228 32.36 -32.37 14.63
CA LEU A 228 33.07 -31.12 14.41
C LEU A 228 33.12 -30.73 12.92
N ARG A 229 32.96 -29.41 12.71
CA ARG A 229 33.70 -28.51 11.79
C ARG A 229 33.54 -28.68 10.27
N SER A 230 32.89 -27.67 9.68
CA SER A 230 33.50 -26.73 8.71
C SER A 230 32.63 -25.44 8.67
N SER A 231 33.05 -24.39 9.37
CA SER A 231 33.69 -23.19 8.80
C SER A 231 33.00 -22.64 7.55
N GLY A 232 32.14 -21.64 7.74
CA GLY A 232 31.48 -20.92 6.65
C GLY A 232 30.69 -19.71 7.16
N ALA A 233 31.35 -18.55 7.13
CA ALA A 233 30.77 -17.19 7.06
C ALA A 233 29.55 -16.88 7.95
N GLY A 234 29.82 -16.28 9.11
CA GLY A 234 28.81 -15.58 9.91
C GLY A 234 28.22 -14.40 9.14
N ARG A 235 27.05 -14.61 8.53
CA ARG A 235 26.11 -13.54 8.20
C ARG A 235 25.16 -13.40 9.37
N ASN A 236 25.35 -12.33 10.15
CA ASN A 236 24.37 -11.90 11.14
C ASN A 236 22.98 -11.83 10.47
N PRO A 237 21.93 -12.44 11.04
CA PRO A 237 20.58 -12.15 10.60
C PRO A 237 20.35 -10.67 10.90
N ALA A 238 20.19 -9.87 9.84
CA ALA A 238 19.83 -8.48 9.94
C ALA A 238 18.57 -8.40 10.82
N THR A 239 18.72 -7.88 12.03
CA THR A 239 17.64 -7.26 12.77
C THR A 239 16.98 -6.32 11.78
N VAL A 240 15.78 -6.67 11.34
CA VAL A 240 14.93 -5.80 10.52
C VAL A 240 14.60 -4.62 11.43
N GLY A 241 15.49 -3.63 11.45
CA GLY A 241 15.28 -2.39 12.16
C GLY A 241 14.05 -1.76 11.55
N LEU A 242 12.99 -1.66 12.35
CA LEU A 242 11.85 -0.83 12.02
C LEU A 242 12.41 0.55 11.66
N PRO A 243 12.08 1.12 10.49
CA PRO A 243 12.57 2.43 10.10
C PRO A 243 12.14 3.44 11.15
N THR A 244 13.10 3.93 11.94
CA THR A 244 12.91 5.00 12.91
C THR A 244 12.66 6.29 12.12
N CYS A 245 11.39 6.53 11.80
CA CYS A 245 11.01 7.70 11.04
C CYS A 245 11.25 8.98 11.88
N PRO A 246 12.04 9.95 11.40
CA PRO A 246 12.30 11.22 12.08
C PRO A 246 11.13 12.20 11.82
N ILE A 247 9.91 11.76 12.08
CA ILE A 247 8.67 12.51 11.86
C ILE A 247 8.31 13.19 13.20
N PRO A 248 7.88 14.48 13.22
CA PRO A 248 7.38 15.12 14.43
C PRO A 248 6.22 14.29 14.94
N ALA A 249 6.42 13.69 16.11
CA ALA A 249 5.61 12.57 16.56
C ALA A 249 4.14 12.96 16.69
N SER A 250 3.84 14.18 17.15
CA SER A 250 2.51 14.64 17.58
C SER A 250 1.40 14.52 16.53
N GLU A 251 1.70 14.69 15.24
CA GLU A 251 0.67 14.68 14.20
C GLU A 251 0.51 13.31 13.51
N LEU A 252 1.60 12.55 13.37
CA LEU A 252 1.52 11.13 13.03
C LEU A 252 0.67 10.40 14.07
N ILE A 253 0.89 10.74 15.35
CA ILE A 253 0.10 10.30 16.49
C ILE A 253 -1.37 10.64 16.30
N ALA A 254 -1.72 11.88 15.95
CA ALA A 254 -3.12 12.28 15.81
C ALA A 254 -3.85 11.47 14.72
N ASN A 255 -3.20 11.26 13.57
CA ASN A 255 -3.78 10.47 12.49
C ASN A 255 -3.82 8.97 12.79
N ALA A 256 -2.79 8.43 13.44
CA ALA A 256 -2.80 7.05 13.92
C ALA A 256 -3.91 6.84 14.96
N ARG A 257 -4.10 7.79 15.88
CA ARG A 257 -5.21 7.77 16.86
C ARG A 257 -6.56 7.75 16.16
N ARG A 258 -6.81 8.60 15.16
CA ARG A 258 -8.06 8.56 14.37
C ARG A 258 -8.35 7.17 13.79
N VAL A 259 -7.33 6.48 13.28
CA VAL A 259 -7.51 5.11 12.75
C VAL A 259 -7.74 4.09 13.88
N LEU A 260 -7.05 4.24 15.01
CA LEU A 260 -7.26 3.39 16.19
C LEU A 260 -8.65 3.58 16.81
N ASP A 261 -9.12 4.82 16.92
CA ASP A 261 -10.45 5.18 17.42
C ASP A 261 -11.52 4.55 16.51
N PHE A 262 -11.35 4.66 15.19
CA PHE A 262 -12.20 3.98 14.22
C PHE A 262 -12.23 2.45 14.41
N VAL A 263 -11.07 1.83 14.63
CA VAL A 263 -11.00 0.38 14.92
C VAL A 263 -11.75 0.03 16.21
N ALA A 264 -11.63 0.87 17.25
CA ALA A 264 -12.31 0.65 18.53
C ALA A 264 -13.83 0.82 18.43
N GLU A 265 -14.33 1.85 17.74
CA GLU A 265 -15.76 2.09 17.54
C GLU A 265 -16.45 0.91 16.82
N GLN A 266 -15.76 0.33 15.84
CA GLN A 266 -16.26 -0.82 15.07
C GLN A 266 -16.33 -2.13 15.87
N ASP A 267 -15.58 -2.24 16.98
CA ASP A 267 -15.66 -3.38 17.90
C ASP A 267 -16.85 -3.24 18.86
N VAL A 268 -17.12 -2.03 19.37
CA VAL A 268 -18.26 -1.77 20.27
C VAL A 268 -19.60 -2.00 19.57
N GLY A 269 -19.71 -1.68 18.29
CA GLY A 269 -20.93 -1.89 17.51
C GLY A 269 -21.30 -3.35 17.23
N CYS A 270 -20.37 -4.29 17.39
CA CYS A 270 -20.61 -5.72 17.17
C CYS A 270 -21.18 -6.44 18.40
N VAL A 271 -21.19 -5.78 19.57
CA VAL A 271 -21.82 -6.29 20.80
C VAL A 271 -23.23 -5.71 20.90
N LYS A 272 -24.13 -6.16 20.01
CA LYS A 272 -25.57 -6.07 20.26
C LYS A 272 -26.05 -7.45 20.75
N PRO A 273 -26.87 -7.49 21.83
CA PRO A 273 -27.34 -8.73 22.44
C PRO A 273 -28.22 -9.57 21.50
#